data_AF-A0A2E6ZVD9-F1
#
_entry.id   AF-A0A2E6ZVD9-F1
#
_cell.length_a   1.000
_cell.length_b   1.000
_cell.length_c   1.000
_cell.angle_alpha   90.00
_cell.angle_beta   90.00
_cell.angle_gamma   90.00
#
_symmetry.space_group_name_H-M   'P 1'
#
loop_
_entity.id
_entity.type
_entity.pdbx_description
1 polymer ?
#
loop_
_entity_poly.entity_id
_entity_poly.type
_entity_poly.pdbx_seq_one_letter_code
_entity_poly.pdbx_strand_id
1 'polypeptide(L)'
;MLTDGGTLHCPLILAVVYFFHVYSPIWRVLSSTRRARYGGPFALQFIGYSAVTSHMSEQLNHRSGRGFITPGLVLAITLAGCASRTSPATAPTIPVEPADFETQLSEYVQVQEALAADDFVAARTELEEFAQLTDAATQALALVALDAGNIEAMRADFKPLSESLVSQELPQGFARAYCPMYDNGSSWIQRDGPVRNPYYGAAMLTCGVVDAAAGAHMDHGPQHGGTVFMAPDSFHHIEGIYPEPGVFRLYATNNYREPVDVSGWTGRAVTQEDYDADTDEFVEVAAFDLIPGPDGAYLEALIPGGAIPAEVAAKVFFEPDFPAERFDFIFAELTVEASVDAAPTSGAVALDAPETVPLSQRILPDIPAQAGDIAVAIVTRDRQIQDMIGRGAFTEIFIPALQAKELALALQRNEQPLPDAARNQVQIAVRHLVRAAYLLDWYGDLGNKNDVDSAYGVFGDAVGIISEVYGLPGGQ
;
A
#
# COMPACT_ATOMS: atom_id res chain seq x y z
N MET A 1 -11.92 36.46 -54.93
CA MET A 1 -13.09 37.33 -55.16
C MET A 1 -13.98 37.16 -53.93
N LEU A 2 -13.91 37.95 -52.84
CA LEU A 2 -14.16 39.40 -52.69
C LEU A 2 -15.43 39.79 -53.46
N THR A 3 -16.54 40.15 -52.82
CA THR A 3 -16.83 41.41 -52.09
C THR A 3 -18.10 41.25 -51.21
N ASP A 4 -18.52 42.10 -50.26
CA ASP A 4 -17.97 43.11 -49.34
C ASP A 4 -19.17 43.76 -48.59
N GLY A 5 -18.96 44.26 -47.36
CA GLY A 5 -19.81 45.22 -46.60
C GLY A 5 -21.16 44.73 -46.03
N GLY A 6 -21.58 44.96 -44.77
CA GLY A 6 -21.14 45.87 -43.71
C GLY A 6 -22.34 46.71 -43.22
N THR A 7 -22.75 46.61 -41.94
CA THR A 7 -23.23 47.73 -41.08
C THR A 7 -23.70 47.28 -39.69
N LEU A 8 -23.37 48.10 -38.67
CA LEU A 8 -23.75 48.05 -37.25
C LEU A 8 -25.18 48.53 -37.00
N HIS A 9 -25.84 48.03 -35.94
CA HIS A 9 -26.47 48.88 -34.91
C HIS A 9 -26.89 48.07 -33.67
N CYS A 10 -26.57 48.62 -32.49
CA CYS A 10 -27.08 48.28 -31.16
C CYS A 10 -28.34 49.12 -30.88
N PRO A 11 -29.35 48.61 -30.14
CA PRO A 11 -29.75 49.34 -28.93
C PRO A 11 -30.33 48.51 -27.76
N LEU A 12 -30.10 49.07 -26.56
CA LEU A 12 -30.99 49.25 -25.38
C LEU A 12 -31.58 48.07 -24.54
N ILE A 13 -31.14 48.07 -23.26
CA ILE A 13 -31.86 48.17 -21.96
C ILE A 13 -32.77 47.02 -21.48
N LEU A 14 -32.46 46.47 -20.29
CA LEU A 14 -33.27 46.51 -19.03
C LEU A 14 -32.45 45.88 -17.86
N ALA A 15 -32.02 46.65 -16.85
CA ALA A 15 -32.57 46.74 -15.46
C ALA A 15 -32.61 45.37 -14.71
N VAL A 16 -32.04 45.18 -13.50
CA VAL A 16 -32.38 45.84 -12.21
C VAL A 16 -31.24 45.64 -11.18
N VAL A 17 -31.07 46.65 -10.33
CA VAL A 17 -30.12 46.80 -9.20
C VAL A 17 -30.72 46.25 -7.90
N TYR A 18 -29.91 45.67 -6.98
CA TYR A 18 -29.91 46.04 -5.55
C TYR A 18 -28.68 45.48 -4.78
N PHE A 19 -28.03 46.38 -4.04
CA PHE A 19 -26.94 46.21 -3.07
C PHE A 19 -27.48 45.70 -1.71
N PHE A 20 -26.68 45.02 -0.90
CA PHE A 20 -26.24 45.45 0.46
C PHE A 20 -25.36 44.40 1.19
N HIS A 21 -24.24 44.87 1.75
CA HIS A 21 -23.49 44.28 2.89
C HIS A 21 -24.25 44.49 4.21
N VAL A 22 -24.15 43.59 5.22
CA VAL A 22 -23.99 43.91 6.68
C VAL A 22 -23.47 42.68 7.47
N TYR A 23 -22.60 42.97 8.46
CA TYR A 23 -21.99 42.18 9.55
C TYR A 23 -22.96 41.55 10.61
N SER A 24 -22.63 40.32 11.10
CA SER A 24 -22.52 39.77 12.51
C SER A 24 -23.52 40.15 13.66
N PRO A 25 -23.46 39.59 14.91
CA PRO A 25 -23.64 38.22 15.48
C PRO A 25 -24.69 38.15 16.62
N ILE A 26 -25.17 36.97 17.08
CA ILE A 26 -25.82 36.81 18.43
C ILE A 26 -25.54 35.44 19.07
N TRP A 27 -24.98 35.46 20.28
CA TRP A 27 -24.99 34.40 21.29
C TRP A 27 -26.24 34.52 22.19
N ARG A 28 -26.87 33.40 22.58
CA ARG A 28 -27.50 33.28 23.92
C ARG A 28 -27.66 31.83 24.39
N VAL A 29 -27.15 31.63 25.59
CA VAL A 29 -27.16 30.46 26.47
C VAL A 29 -28.55 30.19 27.04
N LEU A 30 -28.93 28.92 27.21
CA LEU A 30 -29.70 28.46 28.37
C LEU A 30 -29.19 27.10 28.85
N SER A 31 -28.87 27.07 30.14
CA SER A 31 -28.43 25.95 30.93
C SER A 31 -29.62 25.15 31.47
N SER A 32 -29.47 23.84 31.60
CA SER A 32 -30.12 23.09 32.68
C SER A 32 -29.16 22.04 33.22
N THR A 33 -28.99 22.06 34.53
CA THR A 33 -28.11 21.22 35.32
C THR A 33 -28.92 20.07 35.93
N ARG A 34 -28.36 18.86 35.90
CA ARG A 34 -28.47 17.91 37.03
C ARG A 34 -27.11 17.24 37.28
N ARG A 35 -26.55 17.54 38.46
CA ARG A 35 -25.51 16.78 39.20
C ARG A 35 -26.06 15.39 39.53
N ALA A 36 -25.26 14.33 39.65
CA ALA A 36 -24.38 13.97 40.77
C ALA A 36 -24.07 12.46 40.59
N ARG A 37 -22.99 11.79 41.03
CA ARG A 37 -21.76 12.05 41.80
C ARG A 37 -21.02 10.68 41.85
N TYR A 38 -19.68 10.62 41.70
CA TYR A 38 -18.63 10.20 42.68
C TYR A 38 -17.74 9.13 41.99
N GLY A 39 -16.41 9.03 42.07
CA GLY A 39 -15.32 9.77 42.73
C GLY A 39 -13.95 9.19 42.23
N GLY A 40 -12.88 10.00 42.23
CA GLY A 40 -11.54 9.73 41.61
C GLY A 40 -10.58 8.83 42.41
N PRO A 41 -9.22 9.02 42.40
CA PRO A 41 -8.39 10.08 41.76
C PRO A 41 -7.09 9.59 41.04
N PHE A 42 -6.22 10.56 40.67
CA PHE A 42 -4.86 10.56 40.05
C PHE A 42 -4.84 10.91 38.54
N ALA A 43 -4.69 12.17 38.12
CA ALA A 43 -3.53 13.09 38.15
C ALA A 43 -2.60 12.93 36.93
N LEU A 44 -2.88 13.70 35.87
CA LEU A 44 -1.99 13.95 34.74
C LEU A 44 -1.49 15.39 34.79
N GLN A 45 -0.17 15.53 34.73
CA GLN A 45 0.59 16.76 34.90
C GLN A 45 0.96 17.30 33.52
N PHE A 46 0.29 18.36 33.07
CA PHE A 46 0.67 19.10 31.86
C PHE A 46 1.52 20.31 32.26
N ILE A 47 2.76 20.35 31.78
CA ILE A 47 3.65 21.51 31.86
C ILE A 47 3.32 22.42 30.68
N GLY A 48 2.78 23.60 30.98
CA GLY A 48 2.62 24.69 30.03
C GLY A 48 3.86 25.57 29.98
N TYR A 49 4.20 26.08 28.79
CA TYR A 49 5.06 27.25 28.65
C TYR A 49 4.30 28.34 27.89
N SER A 50 4.18 29.49 28.56
CA SER A 50 3.51 30.69 28.11
C SER A 50 4.35 31.49 27.11
N ALA A 51 3.65 32.11 26.17
CA ALA A 51 4.15 33.13 25.26
C ALA A 51 4.54 34.42 26.00
N VAL A 52 5.62 35.09 25.55
CA VAL A 52 5.80 36.54 25.67
C VAL A 52 6.51 37.07 24.42
N THR A 53 5.84 37.97 23.72
CA THR A 53 6.38 38.84 22.67
C THR A 53 7.01 40.10 23.28
N SER A 54 8.07 40.63 22.66
CA SER A 54 8.23 42.04 22.25
C SER A 54 9.66 42.62 22.31
N HIS A 55 9.99 43.31 21.22
CA HIS A 55 10.74 44.57 21.09
C HIS A 55 12.28 44.66 21.33
N MET A 56 12.97 44.74 20.19
CA MET A 56 13.88 45.82 19.73
C MET A 56 14.77 46.63 20.70
N SER A 57 16.05 46.68 20.28
CA SER A 57 16.97 47.84 20.22
C SER A 57 18.11 47.96 21.26
N GLU A 58 19.33 47.91 20.71
CA GLU A 58 20.36 48.99 20.73
C GLU A 58 21.75 48.70 21.36
N GLN A 59 22.76 49.29 20.68
CA GLN A 59 24.18 49.56 20.98
C GLN A 59 25.23 48.56 20.43
N LEU A 60 25.92 48.84 19.30
CA LEU A 60 27.04 49.80 19.04
C LEU A 60 28.34 49.42 19.76
N ASN A 61 29.57 49.49 19.22
CA ASN A 61 30.19 49.85 17.94
C ASN A 61 31.73 49.69 18.11
N HIS A 62 32.51 49.36 17.08
CA HIS A 62 33.84 49.95 16.90
C HIS A 62 34.45 49.75 15.48
N ARG A 63 34.50 50.87 14.72
CA ARG A 63 35.61 51.45 13.90
C ARG A 63 36.33 50.58 12.83
N SER A 64 36.71 51.05 11.64
CA SER A 64 36.91 52.42 11.11
C SER A 64 37.34 52.41 9.62
N GLY A 65 37.05 53.50 8.88
CA GLY A 65 37.89 53.98 7.74
C GLY A 65 37.11 54.46 6.49
N ARG A 66 36.56 55.68 6.47
CA ARG A 66 37.02 56.89 5.71
C ARG A 66 37.23 56.65 4.19
N GLY A 67 36.45 57.26 3.30
CA GLY A 67 36.61 58.66 2.88
C GLY A 67 35.54 59.16 1.88
N PHE A 68 35.15 60.42 2.05
CA PHE A 68 34.20 61.25 1.28
C PHE A 68 34.77 61.71 -0.08
N ILE A 69 33.93 62.20 -1.03
CA ILE A 69 33.92 63.59 -1.57
C ILE A 69 32.68 63.81 -2.51
N THR A 70 31.82 64.76 -2.09
CA THR A 70 30.81 65.66 -2.73
C THR A 70 29.83 65.27 -3.87
N PRO A 71 28.57 65.80 -3.83
CA PRO A 71 27.59 65.69 -4.91
C PRO A 71 27.62 66.91 -5.87
N GLY A 72 27.35 66.67 -7.16
CA GLY A 72 27.09 67.69 -8.18
C GLY A 72 25.81 67.36 -8.94
N LEU A 73 24.81 68.23 -8.79
CA LEU A 73 23.54 68.19 -9.52
C LEU A 73 23.76 68.77 -10.94
N VAL A 74 23.49 67.99 -11.99
CA VAL A 74 23.35 68.49 -13.36
C VAL A 74 22.09 67.92 -14.00
N LEU A 75 21.16 68.82 -14.27
CA LEU A 75 19.98 68.67 -15.11
C LEU A 75 20.41 68.88 -16.57
N ALA A 76 20.17 67.94 -17.49
CA ALA A 76 19.97 68.27 -18.90
C ALA A 76 19.41 67.12 -19.76
N ILE A 77 18.19 67.37 -20.26
CA ILE A 77 17.78 67.31 -21.68
C ILE A 77 17.74 65.93 -22.35
N THR A 78 16.51 65.45 -22.52
CA THR A 78 16.09 64.43 -23.48
C THR A 78 16.29 64.90 -24.92
N LEU A 79 17.03 64.14 -25.72
CA LEU A 79 16.97 64.17 -27.18
C LEU A 79 16.51 62.80 -27.68
N ALA A 80 15.30 62.76 -28.21
CA ALA A 80 14.76 61.61 -28.92
C ALA A 80 15.44 61.48 -30.29
N GLY A 81 16.25 60.44 -30.45
CA GLY A 81 16.82 60.02 -31.73
C GLY A 81 16.17 58.73 -32.20
N CYS A 82 15.49 58.77 -33.34
CA CYS A 82 14.96 57.59 -34.03
C CYS A 82 16.12 56.77 -34.59
N ALA A 83 16.34 55.56 -34.06
CA ALA A 83 17.17 54.54 -34.69
C ALA A 83 16.28 53.33 -35.02
N SER A 84 16.23 52.99 -36.30
CA SER A 84 15.53 51.83 -36.85
C SER A 84 16.05 50.55 -36.20
N ARG A 85 15.20 49.80 -35.50
CA ARG A 85 15.54 48.48 -34.98
C ARG A 85 15.52 47.49 -36.14
N THR A 86 16.70 46.98 -36.50
CA THR A 86 16.82 45.77 -37.31
C THR A 86 16.34 44.59 -36.45
N SER A 87 15.29 43.89 -36.89
CA SER A 87 14.85 42.64 -36.25
C SER A 87 15.95 41.59 -36.35
N PRO A 88 16.32 40.89 -35.26
CA PRO A 88 17.16 39.71 -35.38
C PRO A 88 16.39 38.59 -36.09
N ALA A 89 17.08 37.92 -37.01
CA ALA A 89 16.55 36.79 -37.75
C ALA A 89 16.35 35.58 -36.83
N THR A 90 15.19 34.94 -36.92
CA THR A 90 14.87 33.67 -36.25
C THR A 90 15.86 32.58 -36.70
N ALA A 91 16.58 31.99 -35.76
CA ALA A 91 17.39 30.81 -36.00
C ALA A 91 16.48 29.60 -36.31
N PRO A 92 16.88 28.67 -37.20
CA PRO A 92 16.09 27.48 -37.48
C PRO A 92 16.09 26.56 -36.25
N THR A 93 14.89 26.24 -35.74
CA THR A 93 14.66 25.17 -34.77
C THR A 93 14.85 23.83 -35.48
N ILE A 94 15.88 23.08 -35.10
CA ILE A 94 15.98 21.65 -35.43
C ILE A 94 14.92 20.94 -34.58
N PRO A 95 13.98 20.16 -35.15
CA PRO A 95 13.09 19.33 -34.36
C PRO A 95 13.93 18.34 -33.55
N VAL A 96 13.85 18.42 -32.23
CA VAL A 96 14.40 17.39 -31.36
C VAL A 96 13.49 16.18 -31.53
N GLU A 97 14.00 15.11 -32.12
CA GLU A 97 13.29 13.83 -32.15
C GLU A 97 13.16 13.32 -30.70
N PRO A 98 12.01 12.76 -30.31
CA PRO A 98 11.83 12.22 -28.96
C PRO A 98 12.85 11.09 -28.71
N ALA A 99 13.24 10.92 -27.45
CA ALA A 99 14.10 9.81 -27.03
C ALA A 99 13.38 8.47 -27.26
N ASP A 100 14.11 7.35 -27.21
CA ASP A 100 13.46 6.04 -27.19
C ASP A 100 12.61 5.85 -25.92
N PHE A 101 11.65 4.92 -25.97
CA PHE A 101 10.66 4.75 -24.91
C PHE A 101 11.27 4.33 -23.57
N GLU A 102 12.34 3.54 -23.56
CA GLU A 102 13.00 3.09 -22.33
C GLU A 102 13.73 4.25 -21.62
N THR A 103 14.36 5.13 -22.39
CA THR A 103 14.93 6.38 -21.89
C THR A 103 13.84 7.30 -21.33
N GLN A 104 12.73 7.47 -22.05
CA GLN A 104 11.60 8.28 -21.55
C GLN A 104 11.02 7.73 -20.24
N LEU A 105 10.85 6.41 -20.13
CA LEU A 105 10.36 5.77 -18.91
C LEU A 105 11.33 5.94 -17.74
N SER A 106 12.64 5.93 -18.00
CA SER A 106 13.64 6.12 -16.95
C SER A 106 13.52 7.51 -16.31
N GLU A 107 13.26 8.56 -17.08
CA GLU A 107 13.02 9.92 -16.54
C GLU A 107 11.63 10.07 -15.94
N TYR A 108 10.60 9.49 -16.57
CA TYR A 108 9.24 9.49 -16.01
C TYR A 108 9.20 8.91 -14.59
N VAL A 109 9.94 7.81 -14.35
CA VAL A 109 10.00 7.19 -13.03
C VAL A 109 10.69 8.08 -12.00
N GLN A 110 11.64 8.95 -12.38
CA GLN A 110 12.19 9.93 -11.44
C GLN A 110 11.13 10.92 -10.97
N VAL A 111 10.24 11.37 -11.88
CA VAL A 111 9.08 12.19 -11.50
C VAL A 111 8.18 11.45 -10.52
N GLN A 112 7.84 10.20 -10.82
CA GLN A 112 7.00 9.37 -9.95
C GLN A 112 7.61 9.17 -8.57
N GLU A 113 8.91 8.88 -8.47
CA GLU A 113 9.60 8.70 -7.18
C GLU A 113 9.65 10.00 -6.38
N ALA A 114 9.93 11.13 -7.02
CA ALA A 114 9.91 12.43 -6.35
C ALA A 114 8.52 12.77 -5.80
N LEU A 115 7.46 12.47 -6.58
CA LEU A 115 6.07 12.61 -6.10
C LEU A 115 5.77 11.63 -4.96
N ALA A 116 6.26 10.39 -5.01
CA ALA A 116 6.09 9.41 -3.93
C ALA A 116 6.85 9.81 -2.65
N ALA A 117 7.95 10.56 -2.78
CA ALA A 117 8.76 11.07 -1.68
C ALA A 117 8.28 12.42 -1.09
N ASP A 118 7.13 12.94 -1.55
CA ASP A 118 6.63 14.27 -1.20
C ASP A 118 7.58 15.45 -1.58
N ASP A 119 8.50 15.24 -2.53
CA ASP A 119 9.45 16.26 -2.97
C ASP A 119 8.93 17.03 -4.19
N PHE A 120 8.21 18.11 -3.93
CA PHE A 120 7.66 18.97 -4.97
C PHE A 120 8.73 19.64 -5.85
N VAL A 121 9.90 19.97 -5.30
CA VAL A 121 10.94 20.69 -6.05
C VAL A 121 11.63 19.72 -6.99
N ALA A 122 12.02 18.54 -6.49
CA ALA A 122 12.57 17.48 -7.33
C ALA A 122 11.57 17.07 -8.41
N ALA A 123 10.29 16.83 -8.06
CA ALA A 123 9.27 16.43 -9.03
C ALA A 123 9.13 17.45 -10.18
N ARG A 124 9.21 18.75 -9.91
CA ARG A 124 9.25 19.78 -10.96
C ARG A 124 10.48 19.67 -11.85
N THR A 125 11.65 19.53 -11.25
CA THR A 125 12.91 19.43 -12.00
C THR A 125 12.91 18.20 -12.91
N GLU A 126 12.59 17.03 -12.38
CA GLU A 126 12.53 15.78 -13.15
C GLU A 126 11.48 15.87 -14.27
N LEU A 127 10.34 16.53 -14.01
CA LEU A 127 9.28 16.68 -15.00
C LEU A 127 9.66 17.67 -16.13
N GLU A 128 10.48 18.68 -15.84
CA GLU A 128 11.08 19.57 -16.85
C GLU A 128 12.06 18.83 -17.76
N GLU A 129 12.81 17.88 -17.22
CA GLU A 129 13.72 17.02 -17.99
C GLU A 129 12.95 16.02 -18.84
N PHE A 130 11.98 15.30 -18.25
CA PHE A 130 11.10 14.39 -18.97
C PHE A 130 10.36 15.08 -20.13
N ALA A 131 9.86 16.31 -19.92
CA ALA A 131 9.16 17.07 -20.95
C ALA A 131 10.03 17.37 -22.19
N GLN A 132 11.36 17.38 -22.06
CA GLN A 132 12.28 17.65 -23.18
C GLN A 132 12.56 16.40 -24.04
N LEU A 133 12.27 15.21 -23.53
CA LEU A 133 12.59 13.93 -24.18
C LEU A 133 11.41 13.27 -24.87
N THR A 134 10.22 13.85 -24.74
CA THR A 134 8.95 13.22 -25.11
C THR A 134 8.35 13.81 -26.38
N ASP A 135 7.42 13.08 -26.99
CA ASP A 135 6.67 13.58 -28.13
C ASP A 135 5.72 14.73 -27.72
N ALA A 136 5.20 15.45 -28.71
CA ALA A 136 4.38 16.64 -28.47
C ALA A 136 3.10 16.38 -27.63
N ALA A 137 2.50 15.18 -27.70
CA ALA A 137 1.31 14.86 -26.93
C ALA A 137 1.65 14.60 -25.46
N THR A 138 2.69 13.79 -25.21
CA THR A 138 3.19 13.51 -23.86
C THR A 138 3.76 14.76 -23.19
N GLN A 139 4.52 15.56 -23.94
CA GLN A 139 5.06 16.85 -23.49
C GLN A 139 3.93 17.80 -23.04
N ALA A 140 2.81 17.86 -23.78
CA ALA A 140 1.69 18.72 -23.41
C ALA A 140 1.09 18.34 -22.04
N LEU A 141 1.02 17.04 -21.72
CA LEU A 141 0.54 16.57 -20.40
C LEU A 141 1.55 16.91 -19.29
N ALA A 142 2.85 16.73 -19.55
CA ALA A 142 3.90 17.12 -18.60
C ALA A 142 3.88 18.62 -18.30
N LEU A 143 3.68 19.47 -19.31
CA LEU A 143 3.59 20.93 -19.14
C LEU A 143 2.37 21.36 -18.31
N VAL A 144 1.25 20.62 -18.38
CA VAL A 144 0.09 20.88 -17.50
C VAL A 144 0.47 20.63 -16.04
N ALA A 145 1.09 19.49 -15.75
CA ALA A 145 1.54 19.18 -14.39
C ALA A 145 2.62 20.14 -13.87
N LEU A 146 3.45 20.72 -14.74
CA LEU A 146 4.46 21.74 -14.36
C LEU A 146 3.86 23.09 -13.93
N ASP A 147 2.65 23.42 -14.41
CA ASP A 147 1.95 24.65 -14.03
C ASP A 147 1.33 24.58 -12.63
N ALA A 148 1.29 23.38 -12.04
CA ALA A 148 0.78 23.17 -10.69
C ALA A 148 1.52 24.03 -9.65
N GLY A 149 0.74 24.70 -8.80
CA GLY A 149 1.26 25.58 -7.75
C GLY A 149 1.69 24.88 -6.45
N ASN A 150 1.36 23.59 -6.30
CA ASN A 150 1.69 22.76 -5.15
C ASN A 150 1.68 21.27 -5.53
N ILE A 151 2.11 20.41 -4.60
CA ILE A 151 2.27 18.97 -4.84
C ILE A 151 0.93 18.27 -5.06
N GLU A 152 -0.13 18.68 -4.37
CA GLU A 152 -1.45 18.08 -4.51
C GLU A 152 -2.02 18.33 -5.92
N ALA A 153 -1.87 19.54 -6.44
CA ALA A 153 -2.24 19.88 -7.80
C ALA A 153 -1.38 19.13 -8.82
N MET A 154 -0.06 19.04 -8.58
CA MET A 154 0.85 18.31 -9.47
C MET A 154 0.49 16.82 -9.55
N ARG A 155 0.12 16.19 -8.44
CA ARG A 155 -0.35 14.80 -8.40
C ARG A 155 -1.62 14.57 -9.21
N ALA A 156 -2.57 15.50 -9.11
CA ALA A 156 -3.80 15.46 -9.89
C ALA A 156 -3.50 15.61 -11.39
N ASP A 157 -2.63 16.55 -11.75
CA ASP A 157 -2.25 16.82 -13.15
C ASP A 157 -1.25 15.78 -13.72
N PHE A 158 -0.55 15.03 -12.87
CA PHE A 158 0.30 13.90 -13.26
C PHE A 158 -0.51 12.67 -13.68
N LYS A 159 -1.73 12.51 -13.18
CA LYS A 159 -2.59 11.34 -13.50
C LYS A 159 -2.82 11.17 -15.02
N PRO A 160 -3.25 12.19 -15.78
CA PRO A 160 -3.40 12.05 -17.23
C PRO A 160 -2.11 11.65 -17.96
N LEU A 161 -0.96 12.17 -17.52
CA LEU A 161 0.34 11.77 -18.06
C LEU A 161 0.60 10.28 -17.79
N SER A 162 0.43 9.87 -16.55
CA SER A 162 0.59 8.49 -16.08
C SER A 162 -0.26 7.50 -16.89
N GLU A 163 -1.56 7.79 -17.03
CA GLU A 163 -2.51 6.94 -17.77
C GLU A 163 -2.15 6.79 -19.25
N SER A 164 -1.56 7.82 -19.87
CA SER A 164 -1.12 7.78 -21.26
C SER A 164 0.00 6.74 -21.48
N LEU A 165 0.89 6.59 -20.50
CA LEU A 165 2.06 5.71 -20.60
C LEU A 165 1.74 4.26 -20.23
N VAL A 166 0.85 4.05 -19.23
CA VAL A 166 0.47 2.71 -18.72
C VAL A 166 -0.07 1.79 -19.83
N SER A 167 -0.64 2.35 -20.89
CA SER A 167 -1.21 1.62 -22.04
C SER A 167 -0.18 0.97 -22.97
N GLN A 168 1.10 1.31 -22.85
CA GLN A 168 2.18 0.85 -23.74
C GLN A 168 2.83 -0.44 -23.23
N GLU A 169 3.48 -1.23 -24.09
CA GLU A 169 4.25 -2.41 -23.69
C GLU A 169 5.51 -2.00 -22.91
N LEU A 170 5.75 -2.59 -21.74
CA LEU A 170 6.83 -2.16 -20.84
C LEU A 170 8.12 -2.98 -21.06
N PRO A 171 9.29 -2.32 -21.09
CA PRO A 171 10.57 -3.01 -20.99
C PRO A 171 10.71 -3.76 -19.65
N GLN A 172 11.65 -4.72 -19.60
CA GLN A 172 12.00 -5.42 -18.37
C GLN A 172 12.52 -4.43 -17.30
N GLY A 173 12.20 -4.64 -16.03
CA GLY A 173 12.60 -3.76 -14.93
C GLY A 173 11.60 -2.64 -14.61
N PHE A 174 10.46 -2.61 -15.29
CA PHE A 174 9.35 -1.68 -15.05
C PHE A 174 8.04 -2.44 -14.83
N ALA A 175 7.27 -1.97 -13.85
CA ALA A 175 5.98 -2.55 -13.52
C ALA A 175 4.87 -1.51 -13.61
N ARG A 176 3.64 -2.00 -13.86
CA ARG A 176 2.43 -1.18 -13.71
C ARG A 176 1.97 -1.29 -12.27
N ALA A 177 1.53 -0.18 -11.72
CA ALA A 177 0.92 -0.16 -10.41
C ALA A 177 -0.46 0.51 -10.48
N TYR A 178 -1.32 0.18 -9.53
CA TYR A 178 -2.70 0.65 -9.47
C TYR A 178 -3.14 0.90 -8.04
N CYS A 179 -3.71 2.07 -7.78
CA CYS A 179 -4.30 2.44 -6.50
C CYS A 179 -5.81 2.62 -6.68
N PRO A 180 -6.67 1.79 -6.06
CA PRO A 180 -8.12 1.91 -6.20
C PRO A 180 -8.72 3.11 -5.46
N MET A 181 -7.98 3.73 -4.54
CA MET A 181 -8.48 4.79 -3.67
C MET A 181 -8.36 6.20 -4.23
N TYR A 182 -7.35 6.44 -5.09
CA TYR A 182 -7.12 7.77 -5.63
C TYR A 182 -8.02 8.02 -6.84
N ASP A 183 -8.90 9.02 -6.75
CA ASP A 183 -9.76 9.49 -7.85
C ASP A 183 -10.47 8.37 -8.66
N ASN A 184 -11.15 7.47 -7.96
CA ASN A 184 -11.85 6.29 -8.51
C ASN A 184 -10.94 5.25 -9.20
N GLY A 185 -9.65 5.25 -8.86
CA GLY A 185 -8.65 4.36 -9.45
C GLY A 185 -7.67 5.15 -10.30
N SER A 186 -6.39 4.98 -10.01
CA SER A 186 -5.31 5.56 -10.81
C SER A 186 -4.17 4.56 -10.98
N SER A 187 -3.63 4.50 -12.19
CA SER A 187 -2.49 3.65 -12.54
C SER A 187 -1.24 4.46 -12.81
N TRP A 188 -0.08 3.89 -12.52
CA TRP A 188 1.22 4.45 -12.87
C TRP A 188 2.22 3.37 -13.28
N ILE A 189 3.38 3.81 -13.78
CA ILE A 189 4.54 2.96 -14.03
C ILE A 189 5.60 3.29 -12.99
N GLN A 190 6.28 2.28 -12.46
CA GLN A 190 7.42 2.44 -11.56
C GLN A 190 8.51 1.43 -11.94
N ARG A 191 9.68 1.49 -11.28
CA ARG A 191 10.60 0.36 -11.32
C ARG A 191 9.93 -0.87 -10.70
N ASP A 192 10.33 -2.05 -11.18
CA ASP A 192 9.99 -3.31 -10.50
C ASP A 192 10.42 -3.23 -9.03
N GLY A 193 9.53 -3.63 -8.12
CA GLY A 193 9.74 -3.52 -6.68
C GLY A 193 8.46 -3.19 -5.91
N PRO A 194 8.56 -2.86 -4.61
CA PRO A 194 7.43 -2.48 -3.79
C PRO A 194 6.64 -1.30 -4.37
N VAL A 195 5.34 -1.22 -4.06
CA VAL A 195 4.48 -0.09 -4.45
C VAL A 195 5.07 1.22 -3.91
N ARG A 196 5.24 2.22 -4.79
CA ARG A 196 5.65 3.59 -4.43
C ARG A 196 4.66 4.61 -4.98
N ASN A 197 3.58 4.83 -4.23
CA ASN A 197 2.40 5.58 -4.66
C ASN A 197 2.70 7.08 -4.83
N PRO A 198 2.72 7.61 -6.08
CA PRO A 198 3.00 9.02 -6.32
C PRO A 198 1.86 9.96 -5.87
N TYR A 199 0.65 9.43 -5.72
CA TYR A 199 -0.55 10.22 -5.47
C TYR A 199 -0.80 10.54 -3.99
N TYR A 200 -0.39 9.65 -3.09
CA TYR A 200 -0.50 9.85 -1.65
C TYR A 200 0.83 10.12 -0.96
N GLY A 201 1.96 9.90 -1.65
CA GLY A 201 3.28 10.16 -1.08
C GLY A 201 3.57 9.30 0.14
N ALA A 202 4.34 9.85 1.09
CA ALA A 202 4.73 9.15 2.31
C ALA A 202 3.54 8.74 3.19
N ALA A 203 2.38 9.41 3.06
CA ALA A 203 1.20 9.11 3.86
C ALA A 203 0.60 7.72 3.55
N MET A 204 0.72 7.26 2.31
CA MET A 204 0.24 5.93 1.87
C MET A 204 1.16 5.37 0.79
N LEU A 205 2.47 5.39 1.03
CA LEU A 205 3.50 5.06 0.03
C LEU A 205 3.29 3.67 -0.58
N THR A 206 2.90 2.70 0.23
CA THR A 206 2.68 1.31 -0.19
C THR A 206 1.25 1.02 -0.63
N CYS A 207 0.37 2.03 -0.71
CA CYS A 207 -1.02 1.83 -1.09
C CYS A 207 -1.15 1.60 -2.60
N GLY A 208 -1.51 0.40 -3.00
CA GLY A 208 -1.74 0.01 -4.38
C GLY A 208 -1.38 -1.45 -4.59
N VAL A 209 -1.50 -1.90 -5.82
CA VAL A 209 -1.04 -3.21 -6.28
C VAL A 209 -0.09 -2.98 -7.45
N VAL A 210 0.96 -3.80 -7.56
CA VAL A 210 1.86 -3.79 -8.71
C VAL A 210 1.55 -5.03 -9.53
N ASP A 211 1.24 -4.86 -10.80
CA ASP A 211 1.35 -5.93 -11.79
C ASP A 211 2.86 -6.20 -11.96
N ALA A 212 3.49 -6.91 -11.02
CA ALA A 212 4.80 -7.46 -11.33
C ALA A 212 4.58 -8.38 -12.53
N ALA A 213 5.53 -8.36 -13.48
CA ALA A 213 5.46 -9.12 -14.73
C ALA A 213 4.70 -10.44 -14.53
N ALA A 214 3.60 -10.64 -15.26
CA ALA A 214 2.73 -11.80 -15.09
C ALA A 214 3.56 -13.09 -14.97
N GLY A 215 3.69 -13.61 -13.75
CA GLY A 215 4.60 -14.72 -13.41
C GLY A 215 5.57 -14.50 -12.24
N ALA A 216 5.98 -13.26 -11.92
CA ALA A 216 6.93 -12.95 -10.84
C ALA A 216 6.33 -13.06 -9.41
N HIS A 217 5.04 -13.40 -9.29
CA HIS A 217 4.35 -13.62 -8.02
C HIS A 217 3.69 -14.98 -7.92
N MET A 218 3.97 -15.90 -8.85
CA MET A 218 3.14 -17.10 -9.00
C MET A 218 3.75 -18.37 -8.40
N ASP A 219 5.04 -18.35 -8.03
CA ASP A 219 5.71 -19.52 -7.43
C ASP A 219 5.90 -19.33 -5.92
N HIS A 220 4.91 -19.78 -5.16
CA HIS A 220 4.98 -19.90 -3.70
C HIS A 220 5.43 -21.30 -3.26
N GLY A 221 6.07 -22.08 -4.14
CA GLY A 221 6.68 -23.35 -3.76
C GLY A 221 7.89 -23.14 -2.85
N PRO A 222 8.21 -24.07 -1.94
CA PRO A 222 9.46 -24.00 -1.19
C PRO A 222 10.68 -24.34 -2.07
N GLN A 223 11.80 -23.65 -1.85
CA GLN A 223 13.10 -23.99 -2.47
C GLN A 223 13.94 -24.90 -1.57
N HIS A 224 13.76 -24.77 -0.26
CA HIS A 224 14.52 -25.45 0.78
C HIS A 224 13.68 -26.51 1.52
N GLY A 225 12.46 -26.76 1.03
CA GLY A 225 11.51 -27.74 1.60
C GLY A 225 10.68 -27.21 2.77
N GLY A 226 10.73 -25.89 3.02
CA GLY A 226 10.04 -25.23 4.12
C GLY A 226 8.63 -24.77 3.83
N THR A 227 8.20 -23.80 4.63
CA THR A 227 6.98 -23.01 4.39
C THR A 227 7.38 -21.65 3.88
N VAL A 228 6.72 -21.16 2.83
CA VAL A 228 6.99 -19.86 2.21
C VAL A 228 5.85 -18.90 2.50
N PHE A 229 6.19 -17.68 2.88
CA PHE A 229 5.28 -16.54 3.02
C PHE A 229 5.76 -15.37 2.18
N MET A 230 4.84 -14.46 1.85
CA MET A 230 5.15 -13.17 1.26
C MET A 230 5.41 -12.14 2.35
N ALA A 231 6.46 -11.33 2.18
CA ALA A 231 6.65 -10.14 2.98
C ALA A 231 5.63 -9.06 2.58
N PRO A 232 5.23 -8.16 3.51
CA PRO A 232 4.27 -7.07 3.23
C PRO A 232 4.73 -6.09 2.15
N ASP A 233 6.02 -6.02 1.85
CA ASP A 233 6.57 -5.23 0.75
C ASP A 233 6.25 -5.79 -0.64
N SER A 234 5.59 -6.96 -0.71
CA SER A 234 5.26 -7.66 -1.95
C SER A 234 6.50 -7.91 -2.82
N PHE A 235 7.66 -8.14 -2.21
CA PHE A 235 8.91 -8.38 -2.92
C PHE A 235 9.68 -9.57 -2.38
N HIS A 236 9.78 -9.69 -1.06
CA HIS A 236 10.49 -10.80 -0.45
C HIS A 236 9.55 -11.99 -0.25
N HIS A 237 9.99 -13.16 -0.69
CA HIS A 237 9.45 -14.44 -0.24
C HIS A 237 10.31 -14.92 0.91
N ILE A 238 9.70 -15.23 2.04
CA ILE A 238 10.37 -15.67 3.27
C ILE A 238 10.09 -17.16 3.45
N GLU A 239 11.14 -17.97 3.43
CA GLU A 239 11.04 -19.42 3.62
C GLU A 239 11.64 -19.83 4.97
N GLY A 240 10.83 -20.38 5.86
CA GLY A 240 11.27 -20.93 7.14
C GLY A 240 11.44 -22.45 7.07
N ILE A 241 12.55 -22.94 7.62
CA ILE A 241 12.84 -24.37 7.75
C ILE A 241 13.29 -24.72 9.17
N TYR A 242 13.07 -25.99 9.54
CA TYR A 242 13.53 -26.56 10.82
C TYR A 242 14.30 -27.87 10.60
N PRO A 243 15.54 -27.80 10.07
CA PRO A 243 16.26 -28.98 9.57
C PRO A 243 16.76 -29.91 10.68
N GLU A 244 17.03 -29.38 11.87
CA GLU A 244 17.53 -30.12 13.02
C GLU A 244 16.82 -29.67 14.31
N PRO A 245 16.74 -30.53 15.34
CA PRO A 245 16.19 -30.12 16.64
C PRO A 245 16.92 -28.90 17.21
N GLY A 246 16.18 -27.81 17.40
CA GLY A 246 16.72 -26.56 17.90
C GLY A 246 17.39 -25.66 16.85
N VAL A 247 17.33 -25.99 15.56
CA VAL A 247 17.89 -25.16 14.49
C VAL A 247 16.75 -24.68 13.60
N PHE A 248 16.48 -23.37 13.65
CA PHE A 248 15.57 -22.70 12.73
C PHE A 248 16.36 -21.85 11.75
N ARG A 249 16.06 -21.95 10.45
CA ARG A 249 16.62 -21.07 9.41
C ARG A 249 15.53 -20.38 8.64
N LEU A 250 15.83 -19.16 8.21
CA LEU A 250 14.98 -18.32 7.40
C LEU A 250 15.76 -17.86 6.16
N TYR A 251 15.24 -18.20 4.99
CA TYR A 251 15.76 -17.79 3.69
C TYR A 251 14.87 -16.69 3.12
N ALA A 252 15.46 -15.83 2.28
CA ALA A 252 14.73 -14.82 1.55
C ALA A 252 15.05 -14.91 0.05
N THR A 253 14.02 -14.85 -0.79
CA THR A 253 14.18 -14.66 -2.24
C THR A 253 13.38 -13.47 -2.73
N ASN A 254 13.80 -12.85 -3.83
CA ASN A 254 13.01 -11.82 -4.49
C ASN A 254 11.83 -12.42 -5.27
N ASN A 255 11.01 -11.58 -5.89
CA ASN A 255 9.91 -11.98 -6.79
C ASN A 255 10.36 -12.84 -7.99
N TYR A 256 11.65 -12.80 -8.35
CA TYR A 256 12.22 -13.64 -9.39
C TYR A 256 12.79 -14.96 -8.85
N ARG A 257 12.56 -15.26 -7.57
CA ARG A 257 13.00 -16.47 -6.87
C ARG A 257 14.54 -16.57 -6.78
N GLU A 258 15.22 -15.43 -6.92
CA GLU A 258 16.66 -15.30 -6.71
C GLU A 258 16.95 -15.03 -5.23
N PRO A 259 18.03 -15.62 -4.66
CA PRO A 259 18.40 -15.39 -3.27
C PRO A 259 18.66 -13.91 -2.94
N VAL A 260 18.23 -13.48 -1.77
CA VAL A 260 18.50 -12.14 -1.21
C VAL A 260 19.59 -12.24 -0.15
N ASP A 261 20.57 -11.33 -0.20
CA ASP A 261 21.61 -11.22 0.83
C ASP A 261 21.01 -10.63 2.11
N VAL A 262 20.90 -11.48 3.15
CA VAL A 262 20.34 -11.10 4.46
C VAL A 262 21.39 -10.66 5.47
N SER A 263 22.65 -10.42 5.04
CA SER A 263 23.74 -10.00 5.93
C SER A 263 23.43 -8.70 6.71
N GLY A 264 22.60 -7.83 6.13
CA GLY A 264 22.17 -6.58 6.75
C GLY A 264 20.93 -6.71 7.65
N TRP A 265 20.26 -7.86 7.63
CA TRP A 265 19.02 -8.08 8.37
C TRP A 265 19.32 -8.52 9.81
N THR A 266 18.37 -8.23 10.69
CA THR A 266 18.40 -8.73 12.08
C THR A 266 17.02 -9.26 12.44
N GLY A 267 16.92 -10.06 13.49
CA GLY A 267 15.61 -10.53 13.92
C GLY A 267 15.63 -11.37 15.18
N ARG A 268 14.45 -11.86 15.53
CA ARG A 268 14.20 -12.70 16.69
C ARG A 268 13.34 -13.89 16.27
N ALA A 269 13.76 -15.10 16.63
CA ALA A 269 12.94 -16.30 16.59
C ALA A 269 12.27 -16.45 17.97
N VAL A 270 10.97 -16.17 18.03
CA VAL A 270 10.17 -16.24 19.26
C VAL A 270 9.44 -17.58 19.30
N THR A 271 9.59 -18.32 20.39
CA THR A 271 9.01 -19.67 20.58
C THR A 271 7.93 -19.71 21.66
N GLN A 272 7.83 -18.65 22.45
CA GLN A 272 6.79 -18.49 23.45
C GLN A 272 6.48 -17.00 23.62
N GLU A 273 5.19 -16.67 23.58
CA GLU A 273 4.64 -15.35 23.86
C GLU A 273 3.47 -15.47 24.82
N ASP A 274 3.30 -14.49 25.68
CA ASP A 274 2.13 -14.35 26.54
C ASP A 274 1.35 -13.11 26.11
N TYR A 275 0.02 -13.22 26.02
CA TYR A 275 -0.85 -12.09 25.72
C TYR A 275 -1.11 -11.25 26.98
N ASP A 276 -0.79 -9.95 26.92
CA ASP A 276 -1.09 -8.97 27.95
C ASP A 276 -2.41 -8.25 27.62
N ALA A 277 -3.44 -8.53 28.41
CA ALA A 277 -4.77 -7.98 28.22
C ALA A 277 -4.89 -6.48 28.60
N ASP A 278 -3.94 -5.94 29.38
CA ASP A 278 -3.95 -4.52 29.75
C ASP A 278 -3.39 -3.64 28.62
N THR A 279 -2.43 -4.16 27.84
CA THR A 279 -1.82 -3.45 26.71
C THR A 279 -2.36 -3.88 25.35
N ASP A 280 -3.07 -5.01 25.26
CA ASP A 280 -3.49 -5.63 23.99
C ASP A 280 -2.29 -6.01 23.12
N GLU A 281 -1.21 -6.50 23.74
CA GLU A 281 0.05 -6.85 23.07
C GLU A 281 0.55 -8.25 23.50
N PHE A 282 1.26 -8.90 22.58
CA PHE A 282 1.98 -10.14 22.88
C PHE A 282 3.40 -9.83 23.40
N VAL A 283 3.73 -10.35 24.58
CA VAL A 283 5.03 -10.19 25.22
C VAL A 283 5.88 -11.42 24.97
N GLU A 284 7.11 -11.23 24.50
CA GLU A 284 8.05 -12.33 24.24
C GLU A 284 8.55 -12.95 25.55
N VAL A 285 8.28 -14.25 25.73
CA VAL A 285 8.72 -15.02 26.90
C VAL A 285 10.01 -15.79 26.60
N ALA A 286 10.09 -16.40 25.42
CA ALA A 286 11.27 -17.12 24.96
C ALA A 286 11.60 -16.72 23.51
N ALA A 287 12.70 -16.00 23.34
CA ALA A 287 13.17 -15.50 22.05
C ALA A 287 14.68 -15.67 21.88
N PHE A 288 15.09 -15.94 20.65
CA PHE A 288 16.47 -16.21 20.27
C PHE A 288 16.85 -15.31 19.09
N ASP A 289 18.10 -14.85 19.05
CA ASP A 289 18.53 -13.95 17.98
C ASP A 289 18.61 -14.72 16.64
N LEU A 290 18.07 -14.11 15.59
CA LEU A 290 18.27 -14.53 14.20
C LEU A 290 19.55 -13.86 13.69
N ILE A 291 20.58 -14.67 13.43
CA ILE A 291 21.90 -14.20 13.04
C ILE A 291 22.16 -14.61 11.58
N PRO A 292 22.66 -13.72 10.72
CA PRO A 292 23.05 -14.09 9.36
C PRO A 292 24.07 -15.22 9.32
N GLY A 293 23.86 -16.16 8.41
CA GLY A 293 24.82 -17.20 8.06
C GLY A 293 26.11 -16.61 7.48
N PRO A 294 27.21 -17.39 7.42
CA PRO A 294 28.53 -16.89 7.03
C PRO A 294 28.61 -16.25 5.62
N ASP A 295 27.72 -16.64 4.73
CA ASP A 295 27.61 -16.20 3.34
C ASP A 295 26.42 -15.26 3.08
N GLY A 296 25.67 -14.90 4.12
CA GLY A 296 24.49 -14.04 4.00
C GLY A 296 23.28 -14.70 3.33
N ALA A 297 23.27 -16.02 3.14
CA ALA A 297 22.19 -16.72 2.43
C ALA A 297 20.93 -16.96 3.27
N TYR A 298 21.06 -16.98 4.60
CA TYR A 298 19.96 -17.22 5.52
C TYR A 298 20.20 -16.55 6.88
N LEU A 299 19.14 -16.37 7.65
CA LEU A 299 19.19 -16.09 9.09
C LEU A 299 19.03 -17.41 9.86
N GLU A 300 19.77 -17.60 10.94
CA GLU A 300 19.69 -18.81 11.79
C GLU A 300 19.46 -18.45 13.25
N ALA A 301 18.60 -19.20 13.91
CA ALA A 301 18.42 -19.17 15.35
C ALA A 301 18.69 -20.55 15.96
N LEU A 302 19.52 -20.56 17.00
CA LEU A 302 19.75 -21.74 17.84
C LEU A 302 18.82 -21.68 19.05
N ILE A 303 17.89 -22.63 19.11
CA ILE A 303 16.80 -22.75 20.08
C ILE A 303 17.15 -23.89 21.05
N PRO A 304 17.70 -23.61 22.25
CA PRO A 304 18.12 -24.65 23.17
C PRO A 304 16.95 -25.52 23.62
N GLY A 305 17.09 -26.83 23.43
CA GLY A 305 16.04 -27.79 23.78
C GLY A 305 14.86 -27.81 22.81
N GLY A 306 14.98 -27.15 21.64
CA GLY A 306 13.97 -27.21 20.59
C GLY A 306 13.74 -28.64 20.09
N ALA A 307 12.47 -28.99 19.95
CA ALA A 307 12.00 -30.29 19.47
C ALA A 307 10.75 -30.10 18.62
N ILE A 308 10.34 -31.16 17.93
CA ILE A 308 9.12 -31.19 17.13
C ILE A 308 7.93 -31.69 17.98
N PRO A 309 6.70 -31.15 17.81
CA PRO A 309 6.37 -30.03 16.92
C PRO A 309 6.98 -28.72 17.43
N ALA A 310 7.39 -27.87 16.50
CA ALA A 310 7.99 -26.56 16.79
C ALA A 310 7.11 -25.45 16.23
N GLU A 311 6.93 -24.39 17.02
CA GLU A 311 6.31 -23.14 16.60
C GLU A 311 7.34 -22.02 16.74
N VAL A 312 7.53 -21.24 15.68
CA VAL A 312 8.51 -20.15 15.65
C VAL A 312 7.88 -18.94 14.99
N ALA A 313 7.68 -17.87 15.75
CA ALA A 313 7.36 -16.55 15.23
C ALA A 313 8.67 -15.81 14.94
N ALA A 314 9.05 -15.73 13.66
CA ALA A 314 10.19 -14.96 13.21
C ALA A 314 9.79 -13.48 13.08
N LYS A 315 10.44 -12.61 13.86
CA LYS A 315 10.31 -11.16 13.76
C LYS A 315 11.57 -10.61 13.11
N VAL A 316 11.48 -10.15 11.87
CA VAL A 316 12.62 -9.78 11.03
C VAL A 316 12.60 -8.29 10.71
N PHE A 317 13.72 -7.61 10.94
CA PHE A 317 13.95 -6.23 10.56
C PHE A 317 14.72 -6.23 9.23
N PHE A 318 14.03 -5.87 8.14
CA PHE A 318 14.67 -5.68 6.83
C PHE A 318 15.49 -4.38 6.80
N GLU A 319 15.05 -3.37 7.56
CA GLU A 319 15.70 -2.07 7.69
C GLU A 319 15.74 -1.63 9.17
N PRO A 320 16.84 -1.02 9.66
CA PRO A 320 17.02 -0.74 11.10
C PRO A 320 15.98 0.17 11.76
N ASP A 321 15.34 1.06 11.01
CA ASP A 321 14.40 2.07 11.54
C ASP A 321 12.92 1.70 11.29
N PHE A 322 12.66 0.53 10.70
CA PHE A 322 11.32 0.04 10.40
C PHE A 322 10.89 -1.02 11.43
N PRO A 323 9.57 -1.20 11.64
CA PRO A 323 9.07 -2.27 12.50
C PRO A 323 9.50 -3.64 11.98
N ALA A 324 9.63 -4.61 12.87
CA ALA A 324 9.88 -5.99 12.47
C ALA A 324 8.63 -6.57 11.80
N GLU A 325 8.85 -7.26 10.69
CA GLU A 325 7.84 -8.07 10.04
C GLU A 325 7.75 -9.45 10.70
N ARG A 326 6.53 -9.93 10.93
CA ARG A 326 6.26 -11.18 11.66
C ARG A 326 5.82 -12.28 10.71
N PHE A 327 6.47 -13.44 10.84
CA PHE A 327 6.15 -14.66 10.11
C PHE A 327 6.06 -15.84 11.09
N ASP A 328 4.94 -16.53 11.15
CA ASP A 328 4.68 -17.62 12.07
C ASP A 328 4.80 -18.97 11.36
N PHE A 329 5.77 -19.78 11.79
CA PHE A 329 6.03 -21.11 11.24
C PHE A 329 5.62 -22.21 12.21
N ILE A 330 4.94 -23.24 11.71
CA ILE A 330 4.54 -24.42 12.48
C ILE A 330 5.13 -25.67 11.81
N PHE A 331 6.01 -26.37 12.51
CA PHE A 331 6.71 -27.56 12.01
C PHE A 331 6.22 -28.80 12.76
N ALA A 332 5.48 -29.66 12.07
CA ALA A 332 5.05 -30.96 12.60
C ALA A 332 6.15 -32.04 12.50
N GLU A 333 7.17 -31.81 11.68
CA GLU A 333 8.34 -32.67 11.47
C GLU A 333 9.56 -31.83 11.07
N LEU A 334 10.75 -32.45 11.12
CA LEU A 334 11.98 -31.79 10.65
C LEU A 334 11.91 -31.56 9.15
N THR A 335 12.34 -30.39 8.70
CA THR A 335 12.41 -30.06 7.28
C THR A 335 13.58 -30.79 6.61
N VAL A 336 13.36 -31.28 5.39
CA VAL A 336 14.43 -31.84 4.57
C VAL A 336 14.91 -30.76 3.62
N GLU A 337 16.13 -30.26 3.82
CA GLU A 337 16.76 -29.33 2.88
C GLU A 337 16.92 -30.00 1.51
N ALA A 338 16.24 -29.46 0.51
CA ALA A 338 16.48 -29.86 -0.87
C ALA A 338 17.87 -29.36 -1.31
N SER A 339 18.72 -30.25 -1.82
CA SER A 339 20.00 -29.82 -2.41
C SER A 339 19.73 -28.99 -3.66
N VAL A 340 20.43 -27.86 -3.82
CA VAL A 340 20.33 -26.93 -4.97
C VAL A 340 20.57 -27.61 -6.33
N ASP A 341 21.17 -28.80 -6.35
CA ASP A 341 21.43 -29.64 -7.53
C ASP A 341 20.38 -30.75 -7.77
N ALA A 342 19.40 -30.90 -6.88
CA ALA A 342 18.29 -31.82 -7.10
C ALA A 342 17.20 -31.10 -7.87
N ALA A 343 16.98 -31.51 -9.12
CA ALA A 343 15.73 -31.24 -9.83
C ALA A 343 14.55 -31.48 -8.87
N PRO A 344 13.48 -30.66 -8.94
CA PRO A 344 12.40 -30.69 -7.96
C PRO A 344 11.91 -32.11 -7.80
N THR A 345 12.25 -32.72 -6.67
CA THR A 345 11.78 -34.05 -6.33
C THR A 345 10.41 -33.83 -5.73
N SER A 346 9.44 -33.74 -6.62
CA SER A 346 8.06 -34.05 -6.27
C SER A 346 8.04 -35.46 -5.67
N GLY A 347 8.07 -35.50 -4.34
CA GLY A 347 7.82 -36.68 -3.53
C GLY A 347 6.36 -37.09 -3.59
N ALA A 348 5.83 -37.29 -4.79
CA ALA A 348 4.60 -38.01 -5.07
C ALA A 348 4.79 -38.66 -6.43
N VAL A 349 5.01 -39.98 -6.39
CA VAL A 349 4.89 -40.96 -7.47
C VAL A 349 4.33 -40.36 -8.77
N ALA A 350 5.20 -40.11 -9.75
CA ALA A 350 4.79 -39.80 -11.11
C ALA A 350 4.19 -41.06 -11.77
N LEU A 351 2.95 -41.35 -11.43
CA LEU A 351 2.05 -42.23 -12.16
C LEU A 351 0.79 -41.41 -12.43
N ASP A 352 0.58 -41.00 -13.69
CA ASP A 352 -0.60 -40.28 -14.17
C ASP A 352 -1.02 -39.06 -13.31
N ALA A 353 -0.18 -38.03 -13.24
CA ALA A 353 -0.60 -36.76 -12.64
C ALA A 353 -1.73 -36.15 -13.50
N PRO A 354 -2.97 -36.03 -12.99
CA PRO A 354 -4.04 -35.37 -13.73
C PRO A 354 -3.68 -33.89 -13.93
N GLU A 355 -4.14 -33.32 -15.04
CA GLU A 355 -4.04 -31.90 -15.35
C GLU A 355 -4.47 -31.09 -14.10
N THR A 356 -3.53 -30.34 -13.52
CA THR A 356 -3.77 -29.61 -12.27
C THR A 356 -4.90 -28.62 -12.48
N VAL A 357 -6.01 -28.79 -11.75
CA VAL A 357 -7.17 -27.90 -11.84
C VAL A 357 -6.70 -26.43 -11.66
N PRO A 358 -7.00 -25.52 -12.60
CA PRO A 358 -6.62 -24.12 -12.50
C PRO A 358 -7.06 -23.51 -11.17
N LEU A 359 -6.26 -22.61 -10.60
CA LEU A 359 -6.58 -22.02 -9.29
C LEU A 359 -7.93 -21.30 -9.27
N SER A 360 -8.25 -20.60 -10.36
CA SER A 360 -9.56 -19.97 -10.58
C SER A 360 -10.73 -20.94 -10.53
N GLN A 361 -10.51 -22.21 -10.88
CA GLN A 361 -11.52 -23.26 -10.78
C GLN A 361 -11.54 -23.90 -9.38
N ARG A 362 -10.41 -23.92 -8.65
CA ARG A 362 -10.35 -24.40 -7.26
C ARG A 362 -11.12 -23.51 -6.29
N ILE A 363 -11.18 -22.21 -6.52
CA ILE A 363 -11.90 -21.26 -5.65
C ILE A 363 -13.42 -21.22 -5.90
N LEU A 364 -13.92 -21.86 -6.96
CA LEU A 364 -15.33 -21.91 -7.30
C LEU A 364 -15.95 -23.22 -6.80
N PRO A 365 -16.76 -23.20 -5.73
CA PRO A 365 -17.38 -24.41 -5.21
C PRO A 365 -18.63 -24.77 -6.02
N ASP A 366 -19.00 -26.05 -6.00
CA ASP A 366 -20.36 -26.46 -6.36
C ASP A 366 -21.35 -25.86 -5.35
N ILE A 367 -22.34 -25.11 -5.85
CA ILE A 367 -23.33 -24.43 -5.01
C ILE A 367 -24.61 -25.29 -4.93
N PRO A 368 -24.97 -25.83 -3.75
CA PRO A 368 -26.21 -26.57 -3.59
C PRO A 368 -27.46 -25.72 -3.84
N ALA A 369 -28.56 -26.35 -4.26
CA ALA A 369 -29.82 -25.62 -4.51
C ALA A 369 -30.57 -25.23 -3.23
N GLN A 370 -30.49 -26.05 -2.18
CA GLN A 370 -31.21 -25.82 -0.92
C GLN A 370 -30.39 -24.95 0.03
N ALA A 371 -31.04 -23.98 0.67
CA ALA A 371 -30.37 -23.06 1.59
C ALA A 371 -29.69 -23.77 2.77
N GLY A 372 -30.33 -24.81 3.33
CA GLY A 372 -29.72 -25.63 4.39
C GLY A 372 -28.45 -26.35 3.94
N ASP A 373 -28.42 -26.88 2.72
CA ASP A 373 -27.26 -27.57 2.17
C ASP A 373 -26.10 -26.58 1.89
N ILE A 374 -26.42 -25.36 1.43
CA ILE A 374 -25.43 -24.27 1.29
C ILE A 374 -24.84 -23.93 2.66
N ALA A 375 -25.67 -23.80 3.71
CA ALA A 375 -25.20 -23.52 5.06
C ALA A 375 -24.28 -24.65 5.59
N VAL A 376 -24.59 -25.92 5.33
CA VAL A 376 -23.71 -27.06 5.67
C VAL A 376 -22.36 -26.97 4.95
N ALA A 377 -22.36 -26.57 3.68
CA ALA A 377 -21.14 -26.39 2.91
C ALA A 377 -20.27 -25.26 3.49
N ILE A 378 -20.86 -24.14 3.93
CA ILE A 378 -20.15 -23.05 4.61
C ILE A 378 -19.48 -23.55 5.89
N VAL A 379 -20.21 -24.26 6.75
CA VAL A 379 -19.67 -24.84 7.99
C VAL A 379 -18.56 -25.87 7.71
N THR A 380 -18.62 -26.56 6.57
CA THR A 380 -17.54 -27.45 6.15
C THR A 380 -16.26 -26.67 5.82
N ARG A 381 -16.36 -25.50 5.18
CA ARG A 381 -15.20 -24.65 4.88
C ARG A 381 -14.60 -24.03 6.13
N ASP A 382 -15.44 -23.64 7.08
CA ASP A 382 -15.00 -23.17 8.39
C ASP A 382 -14.08 -24.18 9.10
N ARG A 383 -14.49 -25.46 9.18
CA ARG A 383 -13.65 -26.52 9.76
C ARG A 383 -12.34 -26.74 9.00
N GLN A 384 -12.36 -26.60 7.68
CA GLN A 384 -11.14 -26.71 6.87
C GLN A 384 -10.17 -25.57 7.18
N ILE A 385 -10.67 -24.34 7.34
CA ILE A 385 -9.86 -23.18 7.70
C ILE A 385 -9.26 -23.37 9.10
N GLN A 386 -10.07 -23.79 10.10
CA GLN A 386 -9.56 -24.08 11.45
C GLN A 386 -8.41 -25.11 11.45
N ASP A 387 -8.57 -26.20 10.71
CA ASP A 387 -7.55 -27.24 10.61
C ASP A 387 -6.28 -26.74 9.90
N MET A 388 -6.41 -25.91 8.87
CA MET A 388 -5.27 -25.27 8.20
C MET A 388 -4.53 -24.31 9.14
N ILE A 389 -5.26 -23.47 9.89
CA ILE A 389 -4.68 -22.56 10.89
C ILE A 389 -3.90 -23.34 11.94
N GLY A 390 -4.48 -24.42 12.47
CA GLY A 390 -3.85 -25.25 13.50
C GLY A 390 -2.58 -25.96 13.04
N ARG A 391 -2.42 -26.19 11.73
CA ARG A 391 -1.23 -26.82 11.14
C ARG A 391 -0.26 -25.82 10.51
N GLY A 392 -0.55 -24.52 10.56
CA GLY A 392 0.28 -23.47 9.95
C GLY A 392 0.21 -23.39 8.43
N ALA A 393 -0.80 -24.00 7.80
CA ALA A 393 -0.98 -24.02 6.35
C ALA A 393 -1.67 -22.73 5.85
N PHE A 394 -1.10 -21.56 6.20
CA PHE A 394 -1.77 -20.27 6.01
C PHE A 394 -1.99 -19.91 4.54
N THR A 395 -1.00 -20.21 3.68
CA THR A 395 -1.06 -19.95 2.23
C THR A 395 -2.11 -20.78 1.49
N GLU A 396 -2.74 -21.76 2.13
CA GLU A 396 -3.82 -22.56 1.55
C GLU A 396 -5.22 -22.11 1.99
N ILE A 397 -5.32 -21.25 3.02
CA ILE A 397 -6.58 -20.83 3.66
C ILE A 397 -7.51 -20.12 2.67
N PHE A 398 -6.95 -19.38 1.70
CA PHE A 398 -7.74 -18.62 0.73
C PHE A 398 -8.71 -19.51 -0.05
N ILE A 399 -8.39 -20.78 -0.31
CA ILE A 399 -9.25 -21.68 -1.07
C ILE A 399 -10.58 -21.90 -0.34
N PRO A 400 -10.63 -22.48 0.87
CA PRO A 400 -11.89 -22.64 1.59
C PRO A 400 -12.53 -21.29 1.98
N ALA A 401 -11.75 -20.24 2.23
CA ALA A 401 -12.28 -18.91 2.55
C ALA A 401 -13.07 -18.29 1.38
N LEU A 402 -12.49 -18.25 0.17
CA LEU A 402 -13.15 -17.72 -1.02
C LEU A 402 -14.30 -18.61 -1.50
N GLN A 403 -14.20 -19.94 -1.32
CA GLN A 403 -15.33 -20.83 -1.54
C GLN A 403 -16.50 -20.53 -0.58
N ALA A 404 -16.22 -20.32 0.71
CA ALA A 404 -17.25 -19.97 1.69
C ALA A 404 -17.91 -18.62 1.36
N LYS A 405 -17.15 -17.66 0.86
CA LYS A 405 -17.67 -16.39 0.34
C LYS A 405 -18.68 -16.60 -0.80
N GLU A 406 -18.34 -17.42 -1.81
CA GLU A 406 -19.28 -17.72 -2.91
C GLU A 406 -20.56 -18.42 -2.41
N LEU A 407 -20.42 -19.37 -1.49
CA LEU A 407 -21.55 -20.06 -0.85
C LEU A 407 -22.42 -19.08 -0.04
N ALA A 408 -21.82 -18.17 0.73
CA ALA A 408 -22.52 -17.18 1.54
C ALA A 408 -23.32 -16.18 0.68
N LEU A 409 -22.73 -15.72 -0.44
CA LEU A 409 -23.42 -14.88 -1.41
C LEU A 409 -24.58 -15.63 -2.09
N ALA A 410 -24.43 -16.92 -2.38
CA ALA A 410 -25.51 -17.74 -2.90
C ALA A 410 -26.63 -17.96 -1.87
N LEU A 411 -26.28 -18.18 -0.59
CA LEU A 411 -27.22 -18.30 0.52
C LEU A 411 -28.09 -17.05 0.64
N GLN A 412 -27.48 -15.86 0.52
CA GLN A 412 -28.17 -14.58 0.59
C GLN A 412 -29.17 -14.37 -0.57
N ARG A 413 -28.86 -14.88 -1.77
CA ARG A 413 -29.74 -14.80 -2.94
C ARG A 413 -30.85 -15.86 -2.96
N ASN A 414 -30.80 -16.85 -2.07
CA ASN A 414 -31.76 -17.95 -2.08
C ASN A 414 -33.18 -17.47 -1.74
N GLU A 415 -34.16 -17.92 -2.51
CA GLU A 415 -35.57 -17.49 -2.39
C GLU A 415 -36.33 -18.21 -1.26
N GLN A 416 -35.71 -19.18 -0.56
CA GLN A 416 -36.37 -19.90 0.51
C GLN A 416 -36.81 -18.95 1.65
N PRO A 417 -38.05 -19.09 2.16
CA PRO A 417 -38.61 -18.16 3.12
C PRO A 417 -38.01 -18.36 4.51
N LEU A 418 -37.30 -17.33 5.00
CA LEU A 418 -36.94 -17.16 6.41
C LEU A 418 -37.79 -16.05 7.06
N PRO A 419 -38.03 -16.11 8.38
CA PRO A 419 -38.53 -14.98 9.15
C PRO A 419 -37.63 -13.75 8.98
N ASP A 420 -38.21 -12.54 8.96
CA ASP A 420 -37.46 -11.30 8.68
C ASP A 420 -36.26 -11.08 9.61
N ALA A 421 -36.41 -11.42 10.90
CA ALA A 421 -35.31 -11.33 11.86
C ALA A 421 -34.14 -12.25 11.49
N ALA A 422 -34.42 -13.52 11.16
CA ALA A 422 -33.42 -14.49 10.74
C ALA A 422 -32.76 -14.10 9.41
N ARG A 423 -33.54 -13.58 8.47
CA ARG A 423 -33.03 -13.06 7.19
C ARG A 423 -32.03 -11.92 7.40
N ASN A 424 -32.35 -10.97 8.29
CA ASN A 424 -31.46 -9.86 8.60
C ASN A 424 -30.16 -10.32 9.28
N GLN A 425 -30.24 -11.29 10.20
CA GLN A 425 -29.06 -11.90 10.82
C GLN A 425 -28.15 -12.55 9.77
N VAL A 426 -28.70 -13.35 8.87
CA VAL A 426 -27.94 -13.98 7.77
C VAL A 426 -27.30 -12.91 6.87
N GLN A 427 -28.02 -11.84 6.51
CA GLN A 427 -27.44 -10.77 5.69
C GLN A 427 -26.26 -10.04 6.36
N ILE A 428 -26.33 -9.83 7.68
CA ILE A 428 -25.23 -9.25 8.46
C ILE A 428 -24.05 -10.22 8.46
N ALA A 429 -24.29 -11.49 8.81
CA ALA A 429 -23.27 -12.53 8.84
C ALA A 429 -22.57 -12.69 7.49
N VAL A 430 -23.32 -12.74 6.38
CA VAL A 430 -22.74 -12.82 5.03
C VAL A 430 -21.80 -11.65 4.73
N ARG A 431 -22.14 -10.41 5.13
CA ARG A 431 -21.23 -9.27 4.94
C ARG A 431 -19.93 -9.42 5.73
N HIS A 432 -20.00 -9.87 6.98
CA HIS A 432 -18.82 -10.11 7.80
C HIS A 432 -17.96 -11.25 7.25
N LEU A 433 -18.60 -12.38 6.89
CA LEU A 433 -17.94 -13.53 6.28
C LEU A 433 -17.22 -13.14 4.99
N VAL A 434 -17.86 -12.40 4.09
CA VAL A 434 -17.24 -11.95 2.82
C VAL A 434 -16.01 -11.10 3.08
N ARG A 435 -16.10 -10.12 4.00
CA ARG A 435 -14.95 -9.27 4.35
C ARG A 435 -13.81 -10.09 4.97
N ALA A 436 -14.14 -10.98 5.91
CA ALA A 436 -13.17 -11.82 6.57
C ALA A 436 -12.50 -12.81 5.61
N ALA A 437 -13.23 -13.35 4.63
CA ALA A 437 -12.66 -14.23 3.61
C ALA A 437 -11.56 -13.57 2.77
N TYR A 438 -11.73 -12.31 2.39
CA TYR A 438 -10.68 -11.54 1.70
C TYR A 438 -9.50 -11.20 2.62
N LEU A 439 -9.75 -10.97 3.91
CA LEU A 439 -8.67 -10.76 4.87
C LEU A 439 -7.87 -12.05 5.11
N LEU A 440 -8.53 -13.21 5.16
CA LEU A 440 -7.88 -14.51 5.29
C LEU A 440 -7.03 -14.89 4.08
N ASP A 441 -7.46 -14.49 2.87
CA ASP A 441 -6.66 -14.59 1.64
C ASP A 441 -5.37 -13.76 1.79
N TRP A 442 -5.52 -12.46 2.06
CA TRP A 442 -4.40 -11.55 2.22
C TRP A 442 -3.44 -11.93 3.38
N TYR A 443 -3.97 -12.18 4.57
CA TYR A 443 -3.15 -12.50 5.75
C TYR A 443 -2.55 -13.90 5.69
N GLY A 444 -3.19 -14.83 4.96
CA GLY A 444 -2.66 -16.17 4.75
C GLY A 444 -1.31 -16.14 4.02
N ASP A 445 -1.18 -15.25 3.03
CA ASP A 445 0.07 -15.07 2.29
C ASP A 445 1.17 -14.42 3.13
N LEU A 446 0.81 -13.51 4.04
CA LEU A 446 1.78 -12.81 4.89
C LEU A 446 2.35 -13.69 6.03
N GLY A 447 1.69 -14.80 6.35
CA GLY A 447 2.16 -15.72 7.38
C GLY A 447 2.09 -15.20 8.82
N ASN A 448 1.45 -14.06 9.07
CA ASN A 448 1.24 -13.55 10.43
C ASN A 448 0.02 -14.23 11.07
N LYS A 449 0.27 -15.15 12.01
CA LYS A 449 -0.79 -15.93 12.65
C LYS A 449 -1.78 -15.06 13.43
N ASN A 450 -1.33 -13.95 14.03
CA ASN A 450 -2.20 -13.07 14.79
C ASN A 450 -3.25 -12.39 13.90
N ASP A 451 -2.85 -11.96 12.70
CA ASP A 451 -3.76 -11.37 11.73
C ASP A 451 -4.73 -12.42 11.15
N VAL A 452 -4.22 -13.63 10.87
CA VAL A 452 -5.03 -14.78 10.45
C VAL A 452 -6.08 -15.13 11.51
N ASP A 453 -5.68 -15.25 12.78
CA ASP A 453 -6.58 -15.59 13.90
C ASP A 453 -7.64 -14.49 14.12
N SER A 454 -7.26 -13.21 13.99
CA SER A 454 -8.18 -12.07 14.08
C SER A 454 -9.22 -12.09 12.96
N ALA A 455 -8.80 -12.27 11.71
CA ALA A 455 -9.72 -12.40 10.57
C ALA A 455 -10.60 -13.66 10.71
N TYR A 456 -10.02 -14.76 11.18
CA TYR A 456 -10.74 -16.00 11.41
C TYR A 456 -11.81 -15.84 12.50
N GLY A 457 -11.56 -15.11 13.57
CA GLY A 457 -12.58 -14.83 14.60
C GLY A 457 -13.84 -14.21 14.01
N VAL A 458 -13.70 -13.21 13.14
CA VAL A 458 -14.84 -12.58 12.43
C VAL A 458 -15.53 -13.56 11.47
N PHE A 459 -14.74 -14.39 10.79
CA PHE A 459 -15.26 -15.41 9.88
C PHE A 459 -16.08 -16.47 10.63
N GLY A 460 -15.51 -17.06 11.68
CA GLY A 460 -16.10 -18.09 12.52
C GLY A 460 -17.37 -17.62 13.23
N ASP A 461 -17.38 -16.39 13.77
CA ASP A 461 -18.57 -15.78 14.36
C ASP A 461 -19.72 -15.67 13.34
N ALA A 462 -19.41 -15.26 12.10
CA ALA A 462 -20.40 -15.18 11.04
C ALA A 462 -20.95 -16.57 10.64
N VAL A 463 -20.07 -17.59 10.58
CA VAL A 463 -20.48 -18.98 10.34
C VAL A 463 -21.33 -19.51 11.50
N GLY A 464 -21.03 -19.14 12.74
CA GLY A 464 -21.82 -19.47 13.93
C GLY A 464 -23.25 -18.93 13.84
N ILE A 465 -23.42 -17.66 13.45
CA ILE A 465 -24.74 -17.06 13.24
C ILE A 465 -25.52 -17.79 12.13
N ILE A 466 -24.86 -18.10 11.01
CA ILE A 466 -25.50 -18.87 9.91
C ILE A 466 -25.91 -20.25 10.42
N SER A 467 -25.05 -20.92 11.18
CA SER A 467 -25.32 -22.25 11.74
C SER A 467 -26.54 -22.24 12.66
N GLU A 468 -26.65 -21.24 13.53
CA GLU A 468 -27.79 -21.09 14.46
C GLU A 468 -29.10 -20.90 13.69
N VAL A 469 -29.13 -20.00 12.69
CA VAL A 469 -30.34 -19.73 11.90
C VAL A 469 -30.83 -20.97 11.14
N TYR A 470 -29.91 -21.79 10.64
CA TYR A 470 -30.23 -23.01 9.89
C TYR A 470 -30.30 -24.28 10.75
N GLY A 471 -30.16 -24.18 12.08
CA GLY A 471 -30.27 -25.30 13.00
C GLY A 471 -29.17 -26.36 12.83
N LEU A 472 -27.98 -25.94 12.41
CA LEU A 472 -26.82 -26.81 12.23
C LEU A 472 -26.08 -26.98 13.56
N PRO A 473 -25.44 -28.13 13.82
CA PRO A 473 -24.58 -28.29 14.99
C PRO A 473 -23.45 -27.26 14.91
N GLY A 474 -23.42 -26.34 15.87
CA GLY A 474 -22.37 -25.33 15.98
C GLY A 474 -21.00 -26.01 16.07
N GLY A 475 -20.06 -25.59 15.23
CA GLY A 475 -18.65 -25.89 15.46
C GLY A 475 -18.25 -25.25 16.79
N GLN A 476 -17.84 -26.08 17.75
CA GLN A 476 -17.02 -25.64 18.86
C GLN A 476 -15.57 -25.79 18.46
#